data_AF-A0A1E5L9N5-F1
#
_entry.id   AF-A0A1E5L9N5-F1
#
_cell.length_a   1.000
_cell.length_b   1.000
_cell.length_c   1.000
_cell.angle_alpha   90.00
_cell.angle_beta   90.00
_cell.angle_gamma   90.00
#
_symmetry.space_group_name_H-M   'P 1'
#
loop_
_entity.id
_entity.type
_entity.pdbx_description
1 polymer ?
#
loop_
_entity_poly.entity_id
_entity_poly.type
_entity_poly.pdbx_seq_one_letter_code
_entity_poly.pdbx_strand_id
1 'polypeptide(L)'
;MNNFKSTNNERRFKAHVSVVGTTQLHLRNPYIIAWWSAAFPGFGHLLLSKYLRGYALFLWEILVNNMANINLGIMYTFTGRPEMAKEVLDPKWMLLYLPVYVFGIWDSYRTSVDMNKVFLLAERENADFNSYTIGP
;
A
#
# COMPACT_ATOMS: atom_id res chain seq x y z
N MET A 1 14.52 7.71 -34.27
CA MET A 1 13.23 7.76 -35.00
C MET A 1 12.14 8.10 -33.99
N ASN A 2 11.64 9.33 -34.03
CA ASN A 2 10.57 9.80 -33.13
C ASN A 2 9.21 9.36 -33.71
N ASN A 3 8.76 8.16 -33.34
CA ASN A 3 7.46 7.63 -33.80
C ASN A 3 6.30 7.95 -32.86
N PHE A 4 6.54 8.64 -31.74
CA PHE A 4 5.49 8.93 -30.77
C PHE A 4 4.95 10.35 -30.93
N LYS A 5 3.75 10.47 -31.48
CA LYS A 5 2.92 11.65 -31.28
C LYS A 5 2.20 11.47 -29.94
N SER A 6 2.51 12.31 -28.96
CA SER A 6 1.62 12.49 -27.81
C SER A 6 0.28 12.99 -28.36
N THR A 7 -0.70 12.10 -28.51
CA THR A 7 -2.03 12.48 -28.99
C THR A 7 -2.76 13.31 -27.94
N ASN A 8 -2.30 13.30 -26.67
CA ASN A 8 -2.87 14.00 -25.51
C ASN A 8 -4.42 13.97 -25.44
N ASN A 9 -5.04 12.99 -26.09
CA ASN A 9 -6.49 12.80 -26.21
C ASN A 9 -7.00 11.87 -25.11
N GLU A 10 -6.13 11.01 -24.58
CA GLU A 10 -6.49 10.04 -23.56
C GLU A 10 -6.53 10.68 -22.18
N ARG A 11 -7.71 10.70 -21.56
CA ARG A 11 -7.92 11.23 -20.20
C ARG A 11 -7.33 10.31 -19.13
N ARG A 12 -7.09 9.03 -19.44
CA ARG A 12 -6.64 7.98 -18.52
C ARG A 12 -5.67 7.05 -19.23
N PHE A 13 -4.59 6.64 -18.58
CA PHE A 13 -3.62 5.69 -19.12
C PHE A 13 -3.61 4.38 -18.32
N LYS A 14 -3.42 3.24 -18.99
CA LYS A 14 -3.34 1.92 -18.34
C LYS A 14 -2.03 1.70 -17.58
N ALA A 15 -0.96 2.38 -17.96
CA ALA A 15 0.31 2.34 -17.27
C ALA A 15 0.98 3.71 -17.30
N HIS A 16 1.75 3.99 -16.26
CA HIS A 16 2.60 5.16 -16.16
C HIS A 16 4.05 4.69 -16.00
N VAL A 17 4.86 4.91 -17.03
CA VAL A 17 6.29 4.63 -17.03
C VAL A 17 7.02 5.94 -16.75
N SER A 18 7.86 5.97 -15.72
CA SER A 18 8.78 7.07 -15.45
C SER A 18 10.15 6.55 -15.08
N VAL A 19 11.14 7.45 -15.05
CA VAL A 19 12.51 7.15 -14.59
C VAL A 19 12.51 6.56 -13.17
N VAL A 20 11.56 6.96 -12.33
CA VAL A 20 11.43 6.49 -10.95
C VAL A 20 10.83 5.07 -10.87
N GLY A 21 10.07 4.66 -11.88
CA GLY A 21 9.50 3.33 -11.95
C GLY A 21 8.29 3.22 -12.87
N THR A 22 7.81 1.99 -13.01
CA THR A 22 6.60 1.69 -13.80
C THR A 22 5.45 1.36 -12.86
N THR A 23 4.37 2.13 -12.96
CA THR A 23 3.10 1.88 -12.27
C THR A 23 2.10 1.35 -13.27
N GLN A 24 1.75 0.07 -13.16
CA GLN A 24 0.75 -0.57 -14.02
C GLN A 24 -0.58 -0.66 -13.29
N LEU A 25 -1.64 -0.11 -13.89
CA LEU A 25 -3.00 -0.36 -13.40
C LEU A 25 -3.43 -1.74 -13.86
N HIS A 26 -3.91 -2.55 -12.94
CA HIS A 26 -4.53 -3.83 -13.21
C HIS A 26 -5.59 -4.13 -12.16
N LEU A 27 -6.57 -4.93 -12.54
CA LEU A 27 -7.62 -5.38 -11.64
C LEU A 27 -7.05 -6.22 -10.52
N ARG A 28 -7.45 -5.89 -9.29
CA ARG A 28 -7.06 -6.59 -8.08
C ARG A 28 -8.24 -6.78 -7.17
N ASN A 29 -8.25 -7.87 -6.41
CA ASN A 29 -9.23 -8.03 -5.35
C ASN A 29 -8.89 -7.08 -4.18
N PRO A 30 -9.74 -6.10 -3.85
CA PRO A 30 -9.47 -5.15 -2.76
C PRO A 30 -9.31 -5.82 -1.40
N TYR A 31 -9.96 -6.97 -1.17
CA TYR A 31 -9.83 -7.73 0.07
C TYR A 31 -8.43 -8.33 0.24
N ILE A 32 -7.79 -8.76 -0.85
CA ILE A 32 -6.41 -9.26 -0.80
C ILE A 32 -5.45 -8.12 -0.42
N ILE A 33 -5.68 -6.93 -0.98
CA ILE A 33 -4.86 -5.74 -0.65
C ILE A 33 -5.05 -5.33 0.82
N ALA A 34 -6.29 -5.31 1.30
CA ALA A 34 -6.61 -5.05 2.69
C ALA A 34 -5.96 -6.07 3.62
N TRP A 35 -6.02 -7.36 3.26
CA TRP A 35 -5.39 -8.45 4.01
C TRP A 35 -3.88 -8.26 4.14
N TRP A 36 -3.20 -7.93 3.05
CA TRP A 36 -1.76 -7.65 3.10
C TRP A 36 -1.44 -6.42 3.94
N SER A 37 -2.28 -5.39 3.92
CA SER A 37 -2.11 -4.23 4.82
C SER A 37 -2.42 -4.55 6.28
N ALA A 38 -3.23 -5.57 6.56
CA ALA A 38 -3.48 -6.06 7.92
C ALA A 38 -2.33 -6.94 8.42
N ALA A 39 -1.76 -7.77 7.55
CA ALA A 39 -0.60 -8.59 7.89
C ALA A 39 0.61 -7.72 8.25
N PHE A 40 0.82 -6.62 7.52
CA PHE A 40 1.84 -5.63 7.85
C PHE A 40 1.45 -4.27 7.24
N PRO A 41 1.21 -3.22 8.05
CA PRO A 41 0.90 -1.90 7.55
C PRO A 41 1.91 -1.40 6.52
N GLY A 42 1.39 -0.94 5.37
CA GLY A 42 2.19 -0.50 4.23
C GLY A 42 2.33 -1.52 3.10
N PHE A 43 2.21 -2.83 3.35
CA PHE A 43 2.29 -3.84 2.28
C PHE A 43 1.18 -3.70 1.24
N GLY A 44 -0.05 -3.41 1.65
CA GLY A 44 -1.15 -3.14 0.73
C GLY A 44 -0.86 -1.97 -0.22
N HIS A 45 -0.23 -0.90 0.28
CA HIS A 45 0.18 0.25 -0.52
C HIS A 45 1.34 -0.06 -1.46
N LEU A 46 2.33 -0.83 -0.99
CA LEU A 46 3.44 -1.29 -1.83
C LEU A 46 2.94 -2.14 -2.99
N LEU A 47 2.01 -3.06 -2.73
CA LEU A 47 1.36 -3.83 -3.78
C LEU A 47 0.76 -2.87 -4.79
N LEU A 48 0.00 -1.85 -4.37
CA LEU A 48 -0.63 -0.83 -5.24
C LEU A 48 0.37 0.15 -5.91
N SER A 49 1.68 -0.11 -5.83
CA SER A 49 2.75 0.77 -6.33
C SER A 49 2.69 2.18 -5.74
N LYS A 50 2.08 2.33 -4.55
CA LYS A 50 2.06 3.58 -3.77
C LYS A 50 3.26 3.61 -2.83
N TYR A 51 4.47 3.57 -3.41
CA TYR A 51 5.72 3.35 -2.69
C TYR A 51 5.94 4.31 -1.52
N LEU A 52 5.75 5.62 -1.71
CA LEU A 52 5.96 6.60 -0.65
C LEU A 52 5.10 6.33 0.59
N ARG A 53 3.79 6.07 0.38
CA ARG A 53 2.87 5.74 1.48
C ARG A 53 3.19 4.38 2.09
N GLY A 54 3.49 3.39 1.25
CA GLY A 54 3.85 2.05 1.70
C GLY A 54 5.08 2.04 2.58
N TYR A 55 6.16 2.71 2.16
CA TYR A 55 7.38 2.83 2.97
C TYR A 55 7.18 3.66 4.23
N ALA A 56 6.40 4.75 4.18
CA ALA A 56 6.11 5.53 5.37
C ALA A 56 5.38 4.70 6.43
N LEU A 57 4.35 3.96 6.05
CA LEU A 57 3.61 3.07 6.95
C LEU A 57 4.46 1.89 7.43
N PHE A 58 5.30 1.33 6.56
CA PHE A 58 6.21 0.24 6.92
C PHE A 58 7.24 0.67 7.97
N LEU A 59 7.87 1.85 7.80
CA LEU A 59 8.82 2.38 8.77
C LEU A 59 8.13 2.76 10.08
N TRP A 60 6.93 3.35 9.99
CA TRP A 60 6.11 3.66 11.15
C TRP A 60 5.76 2.41 11.96
N GLU A 61 5.35 1.34 11.29
CA GLU A 61 5.06 0.03 11.88
C GLU A 61 6.24 -0.48 12.70
N ILE A 62 7.44 -0.50 12.11
CA ILE A 62 8.66 -0.96 12.79
C ILE A 62 8.92 -0.13 14.04
N LEU A 63 8.81 1.21 13.95
CA LEU A 63 9.06 2.10 15.08
C LEU A 63 8.06 1.84 16.22
N VAL A 64 6.76 1.85 15.92
CA VAL A 64 5.72 1.71 16.95
C VAL A 64 5.74 0.30 17.54
N ASN A 65 5.95 -0.75 16.74
CA ASN A 65 6.04 -2.13 17.23
C ASN A 65 7.17 -2.30 18.25
N ASN A 66 8.36 -1.74 17.96
CA ASN A 66 9.49 -1.76 18.88
C ASN A 66 9.21 -0.96 20.16
N MET A 67 8.66 0.27 20.03
CA MET A 67 8.37 1.12 21.19
C MET A 67 7.26 0.56 22.08
N ALA A 68 6.27 -0.14 21.52
CA ALA A 68 5.20 -0.80 22.25
C ALA A 68 5.57 -2.21 22.75
N ASN A 69 6.73 -2.77 22.37
CA ASN A 69 7.10 -4.17 22.60
C ASN A 69 6.04 -5.18 22.10
N ILE A 70 5.37 -4.90 20.99
CA ILE A 70 4.24 -5.71 20.50
C ILE A 70 4.69 -7.15 20.24
N ASN A 71 5.81 -7.34 19.54
CA ASN A 71 6.33 -8.69 19.25
C ASN A 71 6.62 -9.51 20.50
N LEU A 72 7.12 -8.88 21.57
CA LEU A 72 7.39 -9.55 22.84
C LEU A 72 6.08 -9.87 23.59
N GLY A 73 5.10 -8.98 23.55
CA GLY A 73 3.75 -9.25 24.06
C GLY A 73 3.07 -10.41 23.34
N ILE A 74 3.22 -10.50 22.01
CA ILE A 74 2.74 -11.61 21.19
C ILE A 74 3.41 -12.92 21.60
N MET A 75 4.74 -12.94 21.76
CA MET A 75 5.49 -14.11 22.23
C MET A 75 4.97 -14.60 23.59
N TYR A 76 4.80 -13.70 24.57
CA TYR A 76 4.28 -14.06 25.89
C TYR A 76 2.85 -14.59 25.84
N THR A 77 2.02 -14.02 24.97
CA THR A 77 0.64 -14.49 24.77
C THR A 77 0.61 -15.91 24.18
N PHE A 78 1.42 -16.18 23.15
CA PHE A 78 1.49 -17.50 22.53
C PHE A 78 2.16 -18.57 23.40
N THR A 79 2.99 -18.18 24.35
CA THR A 79 3.61 -19.09 25.33
C THR A 79 2.76 -19.32 26.59
N GLY A 80 1.52 -18.82 26.60
CA GLY A 80 0.58 -19.01 27.71
C GLY A 80 0.88 -18.15 28.94
N ARG A 81 1.60 -17.03 28.78
CA ARG A 81 1.99 -16.10 29.85
C ARG A 81 1.39 -14.70 29.63
N PRO A 82 0.05 -14.55 29.65
CA PRO A 82 -0.60 -13.29 29.34
C PRO A 82 -0.30 -12.18 30.36
N GLU A 83 0.03 -12.51 31.61
CA GLU A 83 0.39 -11.50 32.62
C GLU A 83 1.72 -10.80 32.26
N MET A 84 2.73 -11.57 31.82
CA MET A 84 3.99 -11.01 31.33
C MET A 84 3.79 -10.14 30.09
N ALA A 85 2.82 -10.48 29.23
CA ALA A 85 2.49 -9.67 28.06
C ALA A 85 1.98 -8.28 28.48
N LYS A 86 1.08 -8.20 29.47
CA LYS A 86 0.53 -6.93 29.97
C LYS A 86 1.58 -6.05 30.60
N GLU A 87 2.56 -6.64 31.31
CA GLU A 87 3.63 -5.89 31.98
C GLU A 87 4.63 -5.26 30.98
N VAL A 88 4.88 -5.94 29.86
CA VAL A 88 5.90 -5.50 28.89
C VAL A 88 5.33 -4.56 27.81
N LEU A 89 4.04 -4.66 27.50
CA LEU A 89 3.39 -3.80 26.51
C LEU A 89 3.27 -2.36 27.03
N ASP A 90 3.68 -1.37 26.22
CA ASP A 90 3.42 0.04 26.51
C ASP A 90 2.03 0.45 25.97
N PRO A 91 1.05 0.75 26.84
CA PRO A 91 -0.30 1.10 26.40
C PRO A 91 -0.36 2.37 25.55
N LYS A 92 0.54 3.34 25.76
CA LYS A 92 0.52 4.62 25.04
C LYS A 92 0.86 4.41 23.57
N TRP A 93 1.88 3.61 23.29
CA TRP A 93 2.27 3.26 21.93
C TRP A 93 1.26 2.33 21.25
N MET A 94 0.64 1.40 21.99
CA MET A 94 -0.47 0.59 21.45
C MET A 94 -1.71 1.42 21.08
N LEU A 95 -2.10 2.40 21.90
CA LEU A 95 -3.24 3.26 21.59
C LEU A 95 -2.97 4.14 20.35
N LEU A 96 -1.71 4.52 20.13
CA LEU A 96 -1.28 5.20 18.90
C LEU A 96 -1.30 4.26 17.68
N TYR A 97 -0.92 3.00 17.87
CA TYR A 97 -0.90 1.97 16.82
C TYR A 97 -2.29 1.71 16.23
N LEU A 98 -3.29 1.52 17.08
CA LEU A 98 -4.64 1.07 16.69
C LEU A 98 -5.28 1.90 15.55
N PRO A 99 -5.36 3.24 15.64
CA PRO A 99 -5.96 4.04 14.57
C PRO A 99 -5.14 3.99 13.27
N VAL A 100 -3.81 3.99 13.35
CA VAL A 100 -2.93 3.93 12.17
C VAL A 100 -3.05 2.58 11.46
N TYR A 101 -3.15 1.51 12.23
CA TYR A 101 -3.35 0.16 11.74
C TYR A 101 -4.68 0.04 10.96
N VAL A 102 -5.80 0.45 11.57
CA VAL A 102 -7.11 0.44 10.91
C VAL A 102 -7.12 1.37 9.69
N PHE A 103 -6.49 2.54 9.78
CA PHE A 103 -6.35 3.47 8.68
C PHE A 103 -5.59 2.85 7.50
N GLY A 104 -4.48 2.16 7.74
CA GLY A 104 -3.70 1.51 6.69
C GLY A 104 -4.52 0.48 5.90
N ILE A 105 -5.27 -0.36 6.63
CA ILE A 105 -6.16 -1.37 6.02
C ILE A 105 -7.25 -0.70 5.19
N TRP A 106 -7.92 0.30 5.75
CA TRP A 106 -9.00 1.01 5.06
C TRP A 106 -8.50 1.80 3.84
N ASP A 107 -7.40 2.55 3.97
CA ASP A 107 -6.85 3.37 2.87
C ASP A 107 -6.35 2.49 1.72
N SER A 108 -5.71 1.36 2.01
CA SER A 108 -5.27 0.42 0.97
C SER A 108 -6.46 -0.24 0.26
N TYR A 109 -7.50 -0.66 1.00
CA TYR A 109 -8.74 -1.17 0.43
C TYR A 109 -9.41 -0.16 -0.50
N ARG A 110 -9.65 1.06 0.01
CA ARG A 110 -10.29 2.13 -0.75
C ARG A 110 -9.49 2.50 -1.99
N THR A 111 -8.17 2.62 -1.85
CA THR A 111 -7.28 2.93 -2.98
C THR A 111 -7.34 1.83 -4.04
N SER A 112 -7.40 0.55 -3.65
CA SER A 112 -7.57 -0.55 -4.60
C SER A 112 -8.90 -0.47 -5.36
N VAL A 113 -10.00 -0.15 -4.67
CA VAL A 113 -11.32 0.04 -5.31
C VAL A 113 -11.28 1.18 -6.32
N ASP A 114 -10.68 2.32 -5.96
CA ASP A 114 -10.61 3.47 -6.83
C ASP A 114 -9.68 3.22 -8.04
N MET A 115 -8.55 2.55 -7.85
CA MET A 115 -7.67 2.13 -8.94
C MET A 115 -8.35 1.15 -9.91
N ASN A 116 -9.14 0.20 -9.40
CA ASN A 116 -9.92 -0.71 -10.24
C ASN A 116 -10.95 0.03 -11.09
N LYS A 117 -11.62 1.06 -10.55
CA LYS A 117 -12.54 1.90 -11.33
C LYS A 117 -11.82 2.63 -12.45
N VAL A 118 -10.65 3.21 -12.17
CA VAL A 118 -9.84 3.89 -13.19
C VAL A 118 -9.40 2.90 -14.27
N PHE A 119 -8.98 1.69 -13.88
CA PHE A 119 -8.62 0.63 -14.82
C PHE A 119 -9.78 0.27 -15.74
N LEU A 120 -10.96 -0.02 -15.19
CA LEU A 120 -12.15 -0.39 -15.98
C LEU A 120 -12.58 0.71 -16.95
N LEU A 121 -12.43 1.97 -16.56
CA LEU A 121 -12.74 3.10 -17.43
C LEU A 121 -11.73 3.25 -18.56
N ALA A 122 -10.44 3.13 -18.27
CA ALA A 122 -9.37 3.13 -19.27
C ALA A 122 -9.49 1.94 -20.25
N GLU A 123 -9.94 0.78 -19.76
CA GLU A 123 -10.22 -0.39 -20.58
C GLU A 123 -11.40 -0.15 -21.53
N ARG A 124 -12.50 0.43 -21.04
CA ARG A 124 -13.67 0.79 -21.87
C ARG A 124 -13.35 1.84 -22.94
N GLU A 125 -12.46 2.77 -22.62
CA GLU A 125 -12.01 3.82 -23.54
C GLU A 125 -10.97 3.29 -24.56
N ASN A 126 -10.56 2.01 -24.47
CA ASN A 126 -9.43 1.45 -25.22
C ASN A 126 -8.16 2.31 -25.12
N ALA A 127 -7.96 2.95 -23.97
CA ALA A 127 -6.89 3.89 -23.77
C ALA A 127 -5.52 3.23 -23.99
N ASP A 128 -4.65 3.95 -24.70
CA ASP A 128 -3.29 3.53 -25.00
C ASP A 128 -2.40 3.51 -23.74
N PHE A 129 -1.26 2.83 -23.86
CA PHE A 129 -0.20 2.90 -22.86
C PHE A 129 0.61 4.16 -23.06
N ASN A 130 0.95 4.83 -21.95
CA ASN A 130 1.83 5.98 -22.03
C ASN A 130 3.23 5.48 -22.43
N SER A 131 3.71 5.84 -23.62
CA SER A 131 5.08 5.53 -24.00
C SER A 131 6.00 6.61 -23.43
N TYR A 132 7.09 6.18 -22.82
CA TYR A 132 8.14 7.08 -22.40
C TYR A 132 9.23 7.09 -23.47
N THR A 133 9.53 8.25 -24.04
CA THR A 133 10.76 8.45 -24.81
C THR A 133 11.92 8.59 -23.83
N ILE A 134 12.79 7.58 -23.81
CA ILE A 134 14.12 7.74 -23.22
C ILE A 134 14.80 8.79 -24.12
N GLY A 135 14.99 10.00 -23.60
CA GLY A 135 15.79 11.03 -24.27
C GLY A 135 17.21 10.52 -24.54
N PRO A 136 17.96 11.16 -25.44
CA PRO A 136 19.26 10.65 -25.92
C PRO A 136 20.22 10.25 -24.79
#